data_AF-A0A968VR26-F1
#
_entry.id   AF-A0A968VR26-F1
#
_cell.length_a   1.000
_cell.length_b   1.000
_cell.length_c   1.000
_cell.angle_alpha   90.00
_cell.angle_beta   90.00
_cell.angle_gamma   90.00
#
_symmetry.space_group_name_H-M   'P 1'
#
loop_
_entity.id
_entity.type
_entity.pdbx_description
1 polymer ?
#
loop_
_entity_poly.entity_id
_entity_poly.type
_entity_poly.pdbx_seq_one_letter_code
_entity_poly.pdbx_strand_id
1 'polypeptide(L)'
;MDADENWDEGCICPPALSSSVLVAASDGDADESTLAHLHSCPHCARRVERLVAMQRRMQREFYRLFCPSTDVLVDYCQGLLDLTQRARVAHHIACCALCAEEVALLEQDVALPLIKIGPEAIYACRPLR
;
A
#
# COMPACT_ATOMS: atom_id res chain seq x y z
N MET A 1 -8.67 23.56 26.40
CA MET A 1 -7.98 23.82 25.11
C MET A 1 -8.68 22.90 24.15
N ASP A 2 -9.91 23.26 23.82
CA ASP A 2 -10.94 22.34 23.33
C ASP A 2 -11.13 22.66 21.84
N ALA A 3 -10.37 21.94 21.01
CA ALA A 3 -10.41 22.06 19.56
C ALA A 3 -11.22 20.92 18.92
N ASP A 4 -12.25 20.44 19.62
CA ASP A 4 -13.17 19.39 19.15
C ASP A 4 -14.50 19.95 18.62
N GLU A 5 -14.67 21.27 18.59
CA GLU A 5 -15.91 21.90 18.13
C GLU A 5 -15.84 22.15 16.61
N ASN A 6 -16.19 21.13 15.81
CA ASN A 6 -17.09 21.24 14.64
C ASN A 6 -17.05 20.03 13.69
N TRP A 7 -16.87 18.82 14.20
CA TRP A 7 -16.78 17.61 13.36
C TRP A 7 -18.11 16.85 13.24
N ASP A 8 -19.12 17.28 13.99
CA ASP A 8 -20.41 16.61 14.16
C ASP A 8 -21.49 17.15 13.22
N GLU A 9 -21.29 18.36 12.66
CA GLU A 9 -22.19 19.02 11.71
C GLU A 9 -22.24 18.24 10.39
N GLY A 10 -23.17 17.30 10.29
CA GLY A 10 -23.39 16.48 9.09
C GLY A 10 -23.53 14.99 9.36
N CYS A 11 -23.29 14.54 10.60
CA CYS A 11 -23.63 13.16 10.98
C CYS A 11 -25.16 12.97 11.01
N ILE A 12 -25.63 11.88 10.40
CA ILE A 12 -27.06 11.54 10.37
C ILE A 12 -27.47 10.58 11.50
N CYS A 13 -26.50 10.05 12.25
CA CYS A 13 -26.73 9.11 13.36
C CYS A 13 -26.01 9.61 14.63
N PRO A 14 -26.53 10.64 15.31
CA PRO A 14 -25.91 11.13 16.53
C PRO A 14 -25.91 10.05 17.65
N PRO A 15 -24.85 9.98 18.49
CA PRO A 15 -23.70 10.87 18.51
C PRO A 15 -22.72 10.59 17.35
N ALA A 16 -22.10 11.64 16.84
CA ALA A 16 -21.07 11.50 15.83
C ALA A 16 -19.83 10.80 16.40
N LEU A 17 -19.12 10.07 15.55
CA LEU A 17 -17.84 9.48 15.91
C LEU A 17 -16.81 10.57 16.15
N SER A 18 -16.07 10.45 17.25
CA SER A 18 -14.97 11.35 17.57
C SER A 18 -13.83 11.22 16.56
N SER A 19 -12.98 12.24 16.48
CA SER A 19 -11.82 12.25 15.60
C SER A 19 -10.86 11.07 15.86
N SER A 20 -10.66 10.67 17.12
CA SER A 20 -9.81 9.53 17.49
C SER A 20 -10.36 8.20 16.97
N VAL A 21 -11.68 8.00 17.07
CA VAL A 21 -12.34 6.78 16.57
C VAL A 21 -12.29 6.71 15.05
N LEU A 22 -12.46 7.84 14.36
CA LEU A 22 -12.34 7.88 12.89
C LEU A 22 -10.92 7.59 12.40
N VAL A 23 -9.89 8.01 13.14
CA VAL A 23 -8.50 7.67 12.85
C VAL A 23 -8.25 6.17 13.07
N ALA A 24 -8.68 5.61 14.20
CA ALA A 24 -8.56 4.17 14.47
C ALA A 24 -9.26 3.35 13.36
N ALA A 25 -10.47 3.75 12.98
CA ALA A 25 -11.20 3.11 11.89
C ALA A 25 -10.49 3.22 10.54
N SER A 26 -9.80 4.33 10.25
CA SER A 26 -9.00 4.46 9.02
C SER A 26 -7.79 3.53 8.98
N ASP A 27 -7.26 3.16 10.15
CA ASP A 27 -6.17 2.18 10.29
C ASP A 27 -6.66 0.73 10.29
N GLY A 28 -7.97 0.51 10.16
CA GLY A 28 -8.60 -0.82 10.22
C GLY A 28 -8.92 -1.30 11.64
N ASP A 29 -8.70 -0.47 12.65
CA ASP A 29 -8.97 -0.74 14.06
C ASP A 29 -10.32 -0.11 14.45
N ALA A 30 -11.42 -0.73 14.01
CA ALA A 30 -12.77 -0.33 14.33
C ALA A 30 -13.52 -1.45 15.06
N ASP A 31 -14.22 -1.09 16.14
CA ASP A 31 -15.14 -2.00 16.81
C ASP A 31 -16.47 -2.10 16.04
N GLU A 32 -17.28 -3.10 16.39
CA GLU A 32 -18.56 -3.38 15.72
C GLU A 32 -19.50 -2.16 15.75
N SER A 33 -19.48 -1.37 16.84
CA SER A 33 -20.32 -0.19 16.97
C SER A 33 -19.91 0.92 15.99
N THR A 34 -18.60 1.13 15.82
CA THR A 34 -18.06 2.06 14.83
C THR A 34 -18.37 1.61 13.41
N LEU A 35 -18.21 0.32 13.10
CA LEU A 35 -18.54 -0.24 11.78
C LEU A 35 -20.03 -0.06 11.45
N ALA A 36 -20.92 -0.34 12.39
CA ALA A 36 -22.35 -0.13 12.23
C ALA A 36 -22.67 1.35 11.95
N HIS A 37 -22.04 2.28 12.69
CA HIS A 37 -22.22 3.71 12.43
C HIS A 37 -21.72 4.12 11.05
N LEU A 38 -20.53 3.66 10.62
CA LEU A 38 -19.97 3.97 9.30
C LEU A 38 -20.85 3.41 8.17
N HIS A 39 -21.44 2.24 8.36
CA HIS A 39 -22.39 1.67 7.41
C HIS A 39 -23.69 2.49 7.32
N SER A 40 -24.15 3.05 8.44
CA SER A 40 -25.38 3.85 8.50
C SER A 40 -25.18 5.32 8.13
N CYS A 41 -23.98 5.89 8.28
CA CYS A 41 -23.72 7.32 8.14
C CYS A 41 -22.71 7.61 7.01
N PRO A 42 -23.17 8.02 5.81
CA PRO A 42 -22.30 8.35 4.68
C PRO A 42 -21.34 9.51 4.95
N HIS A 43 -21.70 10.44 5.84
CA HIS A 43 -20.84 11.55 6.21
C HIS A 43 -19.59 11.06 6.95
N CYS A 44 -19.78 10.24 7.99
CA CYS A 44 -18.67 9.67 8.74
C CYS A 44 -17.86 8.68 7.91
N ALA A 45 -18.51 7.87 7.05
CA ALA A 45 -17.80 7.01 6.09
C ALA A 45 -16.87 7.82 5.18
N ARG A 46 -17.36 8.92 4.58
CA ARG A 46 -16.55 9.79 3.72
C ARG A 46 -15.39 10.45 4.47
N ARG A 47 -15.55 10.72 5.77
CA ARG A 47 -14.44 11.22 6.61
C ARG A 47 -13.34 10.17 6.74
N VAL A 48 -13.68 8.92 7.03
CA VAL A 48 -12.72 7.79 7.07
C VAL A 48 -12.04 7.61 5.71
N GLU A 49 -12.80 7.61 4.61
CA GLU A 49 -12.25 7.51 3.25
C GLU A 49 -11.20 8.59 2.94
N ARG A 50 -11.45 9.85 3.37
CA ARG A 50 -10.50 10.95 3.21
C ARG A 50 -9.21 10.72 4.01
N LEU A 51 -9.33 10.22 5.25
CA LEU A 51 -8.18 9.87 6.09
C LEU A 51 -7.35 8.77 5.43
N VAL A 52 -7.99 7.68 5.00
CA VAL A 52 -7.34 6.56 4.28
C VAL A 52 -6.65 7.06 3.01
N ALA A 53 -7.31 7.90 2.21
CA ALA A 53 -6.71 8.45 0.99
C ALA A 53 -5.48 9.32 1.28
N MET A 54 -5.53 10.13 2.34
CA MET A 54 -4.40 10.95 2.79
C MET A 54 -3.23 10.09 3.28
N GLN A 55 -3.51 9.09 4.14
CA GLN A 55 -2.51 8.14 4.62
C GLN A 55 -1.83 7.42 3.45
N ARG A 56 -2.61 6.89 2.50
CA ARG A 56 -2.08 6.24 1.30
C ARG A 56 -1.22 7.19 0.46
N ARG A 57 -1.60 8.47 0.34
CA ARG A 57 -0.79 9.46 -0.36
C ARG A 57 0.54 9.70 0.35
N MET A 58 0.53 9.88 1.66
CA MET A 58 1.75 10.04 2.44
C MET A 58 2.65 8.81 2.33
N GLN A 59 2.08 7.61 2.44
CA GLN A 59 2.80 6.35 2.25
C GLN A 59 3.43 6.26 0.86
N ARG A 60 2.76 6.72 -0.20
CA ARG A 60 3.33 6.77 -1.56
C ARG A 60 4.46 7.78 -1.70
N GLU A 61 4.32 8.99 -1.15
CA GLU A 61 5.37 10.02 -1.23
C GLU A 61 6.60 9.62 -0.40
N PHE A 62 6.41 8.92 0.72
CA PHE A 62 7.49 8.44 1.58
C PHE A 62 7.86 6.96 1.33
N TYR A 63 7.35 6.38 0.25
CA TYR A 63 7.39 4.95 -0.08
C TYR A 63 8.79 4.35 -0.10
N ARG A 64 9.85 5.15 -0.22
CA ARG A 64 11.24 4.65 -0.31
C ARG A 64 12.14 5.09 0.82
N LEU A 65 11.62 5.82 1.82
CA LEU A 65 12.43 6.19 2.98
C LEU A 65 12.61 5.02 3.95
N PHE A 66 11.60 4.17 4.09
CA PHE A 66 11.60 3.06 5.07
C PHE A 66 11.34 1.69 4.45
N CYS A 67 11.03 1.61 3.15
CA CYS A 67 10.80 0.35 2.47
C CYS A 67 12.10 -0.27 1.94
N PRO A 68 12.18 -1.61 1.82
CA PRO A 68 13.24 -2.27 1.08
C PRO A 68 13.32 -1.73 -0.36
N SER A 69 14.52 -1.72 -0.94
CA SER A 69 14.67 -1.41 -2.36
C SER A 69 14.05 -2.51 -3.23
N THR A 70 13.69 -2.16 -4.46
CA THR A 70 13.16 -3.12 -5.45
C THR A 70 14.12 -4.31 -5.65
N ASP A 71 15.44 -4.10 -5.67
CA ASP A 71 16.42 -5.19 -5.79
C ASP A 71 16.28 -6.21 -4.63
N VAL A 72 16.10 -5.73 -3.40
CA VAL A 72 15.90 -6.59 -2.23
C VAL A 72 14.57 -7.33 -2.30
N LEU A 73 13.53 -6.72 -2.85
CA LEU A 73 12.23 -7.39 -3.09
C LEU A 73 12.35 -8.46 -4.17
N VAL A 74 13.13 -8.22 -5.23
CA VAL A 74 13.44 -9.23 -6.26
C VAL A 74 14.22 -10.39 -5.65
N ASP A 75 15.27 -10.13 -4.88
CA ASP A 75 16.05 -11.17 -4.18
C ASP A 75 15.18 -11.97 -3.19
N TYR A 76 14.24 -11.30 -2.52
CA TYR A 76 13.25 -11.94 -1.65
C TYR A 76 12.37 -12.94 -2.43
N CYS A 77 11.80 -12.51 -3.56
CA CYS A 77 10.96 -13.33 -4.44
C CYS A 77 11.75 -14.52 -5.01
N GLN A 78 13.01 -14.30 -5.39
CA GLN A 78 13.89 -15.34 -5.94
C GLN A 78 14.48 -16.28 -4.88
N GLY A 79 14.25 -16.00 -3.59
CA GLY A 79 14.80 -16.82 -2.50
C GLY A 79 16.30 -16.67 -2.30
N LEU A 80 16.90 -15.56 -2.73
CA LEU A 80 18.34 -15.29 -2.68
C LEU A 80 18.79 -14.64 -1.37
N LEU A 81 17.85 -14.10 -0.58
CA LEU A 81 18.16 -13.51 0.73
C LEU A 81 18.53 -14.56 1.78
N ASP A 82 19.43 -14.19 2.68
CA ASP A 82 19.69 -14.98 3.88
C ASP A 82 18.46 -15.04 4.81
N LEU A 83 18.44 -15.98 5.76
CA LEU A 83 17.29 -16.19 6.65
C LEU A 83 16.91 -14.94 7.46
N THR A 84 17.88 -14.13 7.87
CA THR A 84 17.66 -12.93 8.69
C THR A 84 17.04 -11.82 7.84
N GLN A 85 17.61 -11.59 6.65
CA GLN A 85 17.11 -10.62 5.68
C GLN A 85 15.70 -10.99 5.21
N ARG A 86 15.49 -12.28 4.89
CA ARG A 86 14.18 -12.79 4.49
C ARG A 86 13.11 -12.54 5.57
N ALA A 87 13.42 -12.79 6.84
CA ALA A 87 12.48 -12.54 7.93
C ALA A 87 12.12 -11.05 8.09
N ARG A 88 13.12 -10.16 7.96
CA ARG A 88 12.91 -8.70 8.02
C ARG A 88 12.04 -8.21 6.88
N VAL A 89 12.32 -8.66 5.66
CA VAL A 89 11.54 -8.29 4.46
C VAL A 89 10.12 -8.85 4.55
N ALA A 90 9.95 -10.11 4.99
CA ALA A 90 8.63 -10.70 5.20
C ALA A 90 7.79 -9.92 6.23
N HIS A 91 8.39 -9.52 7.35
CA HIS A 91 7.71 -8.68 8.34
C HIS A 91 7.30 -7.32 7.76
N HIS A 92 8.19 -6.69 6.99
CA HIS A 92 7.88 -5.43 6.33
C HIS A 92 6.70 -5.58 5.35
N ILE A 93 6.71 -6.61 4.50
CA ILE A 93 5.63 -6.90 3.55
C ILE A 93 4.30 -7.09 4.27
N ALA A 94 4.28 -7.77 5.42
CA ALA A 94 3.06 -7.96 6.20
C ALA A 94 2.46 -6.63 6.74
N CYS A 95 3.30 -5.62 6.95
CA CYS A 95 2.89 -4.32 7.50
C CYS A 95 2.75 -3.22 6.43
N CYS A 96 3.21 -3.44 5.20
CA CYS A 96 3.27 -2.43 4.15
C CYS A 96 2.52 -2.90 2.89
N ALA A 97 1.33 -2.33 2.67
CA ALA A 97 0.48 -2.67 1.52
C ALA A 97 1.19 -2.41 0.17
N LEU A 98 2.01 -1.37 0.07
CA LEU A 98 2.71 -1.03 -1.18
C LEU A 98 3.78 -2.08 -1.53
N CYS A 99 4.58 -2.54 -0.55
CA CYS A 99 5.55 -3.60 -0.80
C CYS A 99 4.88 -4.95 -1.04
N ALA A 100 3.72 -5.21 -0.42
CA ALA A 100 2.92 -6.39 -0.71
C ALA A 100 2.40 -6.37 -2.17
N GLU A 101 1.91 -5.22 -2.65
CA GLU A 101 1.51 -5.03 -4.05
C GLU A 101 2.71 -5.18 -5.00
N GLU A 102 3.88 -4.60 -4.69
CA GLU A 102 5.09 -4.74 -5.54
C GLU A 102 5.56 -6.18 -5.61
N VAL A 103 5.61 -6.91 -4.49
CA VAL A 103 5.97 -8.34 -4.48
C VAL A 103 4.97 -9.17 -5.28
N ALA A 104 3.66 -8.91 -5.12
CA ALA A 104 2.65 -9.60 -5.90
C ALA A 104 2.80 -9.37 -7.42
N LEU A 105 3.26 -8.19 -7.84
CA LEU A 105 3.59 -7.91 -9.24
C LEU A 105 4.87 -8.64 -9.68
N LEU A 106 5.93 -8.60 -8.87
CA LEU A 106 7.20 -9.27 -9.17
C LEU A 106 7.04 -10.80 -9.29
N GLU A 107 6.20 -11.41 -8.45
CA GLU A 107 5.90 -12.84 -8.51
C GLU A 107 5.09 -13.23 -9.75
N GLN A 108 4.26 -12.32 -10.29
CA GLN A 108 3.52 -12.55 -11.54
C GLN A 108 4.44 -12.55 -12.77
N ASP A 109 5.46 -11.68 -12.81
CA ASP A 109 6.40 -11.59 -13.94
C ASP A 109 7.39 -12.76 -14.00
N VAL A 110 7.71 -13.39 -12.87
CA VAL A 110 8.56 -14.60 -12.83
C VAL A 110 7.90 -15.81 -13.53
N ALA A 111 6.59 -15.76 -13.77
CA ALA A 111 5.87 -16.81 -14.51
C ALA A 111 6.01 -16.73 -16.04
N LEU A 112 6.59 -15.65 -16.59
CA LEU A 112 6.91 -15.59 -18.02
C LEU A 112 8.35 -16.08 -18.25
N PRO A 113 8.57 -17.08 -19.11
CA PRO A 113 9.92 -17.54 -19.40
C PRO A 113 10.70 -16.39 -20.03
N LEU A 114 11.79 -16.00 -19.36
CA LEU A 114 12.78 -15.07 -19.89
C LEU A 114 13.21 -15.54 -21.29
N ILE A 115 12.68 -14.88 -22.32
CA ILE A 115 13.22 -14.99 -23.68
C ILE A 115 14.62 -14.40 -23.59
N LYS A 116 15.63 -15.28 -23.64
CA LYS A 116 17.03 -14.86 -23.77
C LYS A 116 17.17 -14.11 -25.09
N ILE A 117 17.13 -12.79 -25.06
CA ILE A 117 17.60 -11.97 -26.18
C ILE A 117 19.12 -12.04 -26.14
N GLY A 118 19.69 -13.03 -26.83
CA GLY A 118 21.12 -13.10 -27.10
C GLY A 118 21.56 -11.92 -28.00
N PRO A 119 22.80 -11.42 -27.87
CA PRO A 119 23.26 -10.20 -28.52
C PRO A 119 23.56 -10.32 -30.04
N GLU A 120 22.92 -11.24 -30.78
CA GLU A 120 23.34 -11.57 -32.17
C GLU A 120 22.50 -10.95 -33.30
N ALA A 121 21.73 -9.90 -33.05
CA ALA A 121 20.94 -9.21 -34.10
C ALA A 121 21.40 -7.77 -34.41
N ILE A 122 22.61 -7.39 -33.98
CA ILE A 122 23.28 -6.18 -34.47
C ILE A 122 24.32 -6.68 -35.48
N TYR A 123 24.27 -6.19 -36.72
CA TYR A 123 25.11 -6.53 -37.88
C TYR A 123 24.60 -7.65 -38.82
N ALA A 124 23.62 -7.30 -39.67
CA ALA A 124 23.76 -7.47 -41.13
C ALA A 124 22.51 -6.97 -41.89
N CYS A 125 22.53 -5.72 -42.36
CA CYS A 125 22.32 -5.49 -43.79
C CYS A 125 22.88 -4.12 -44.22
N ARG A 126 23.95 -4.25 -44.99
CA ARG A 126 24.79 -3.24 -45.64
C ARG A 126 23.98 -2.45 -46.69
N PRO A 127 24.32 -1.19 -46.99
CA PRO A 127 23.62 -0.40 -48.01
C PRO A 127 23.93 -0.95 -49.40
N LEU A 128 22.92 -0.97 -50.27
CA LEU A 128 23.08 -1.17 -51.71
C LEU A 128 22.46 0.00 -52.47
N ARG A 129 23.37 0.89 -52.90
CA ARG A 129 23.34 1.88 -53.99
C ARG A 129 22.25 2.96 -53.98
#